data_AF-A0A166BB98-F1
#
_entry.id   AF-A0A166BB98-F1
#
_cell.length_a   1.000
_cell.length_b   1.000
_cell.length_c   1.000
_cell.angle_alpha   90.00
_cell.angle_beta   90.00
_cell.angle_gamma   90.00
#
_symmetry.space_group_name_H-M   'P 1'
#
loop_
_entity.id
_entity.type
_entity.pdbx_description
1 polymer ?
#
loop_
_entity_poly.entity_id
_entity_poly.type
_entity_poly.pdbx_seq_one_letter_code
_entity_poly.pdbx_strand_id
1 'polypeptide(L)'
;MSSDTVSYDGPSIIESKRTPRGPAGRRLILGPFRCGNHDCGPVAQLAILPDCEAGAMVTVQNVKKGQEITVKYLATGYYREGPCLCSTC
;
A
#
# COMPACT_ATOMS: atom_id res chain seq x y z
N MET A 1 18.74 -1.06 -18.40
CA MET A 1 17.68 -0.13 -17.97
C MET A 1 16.37 -0.89 -18.04
N SER A 2 15.80 -1.30 -16.90
CA SER A 2 14.55 -2.07 -16.87
C SER A 2 13.38 -1.11 -17.10
N SER A 3 12.65 -1.30 -18.18
CA SER A 3 11.43 -0.55 -18.49
C SER A 3 10.26 -1.12 -17.68
N ASP A 4 10.25 -0.85 -16.38
CA ASP A 4 9.21 -1.33 -15.45
C ASP A 4 7.97 -0.41 -15.48
N THR A 5 7.44 -0.12 -16.68
CA THR A 5 6.21 0.65 -16.85
C THR A 5 5.08 -0.25 -17.35
N VAL A 6 4.28 -0.77 -16.41
CA VAL A 6 3.00 -1.44 -16.72
C VAL A 6 1.86 -0.43 -16.61
N SER A 7 1.02 -0.24 -17.63
CA SER A 7 -0.11 0.71 -17.66
C SER A 7 -1.38 0.13 -17.03
N TYR A 8 -1.95 0.80 -16.02
CA TYR A 8 -3.33 0.56 -15.57
C TYR A 8 -3.96 1.84 -14.99
N ASP A 9 -5.29 1.92 -15.07
CA ASP A 9 -6.14 2.95 -14.44
C ASP A 9 -6.58 2.50 -13.04
N GLY A 10 -6.22 3.26 -12.00
CA GLY A 10 -6.73 3.07 -10.63
C GLY A 10 -5.79 3.62 -9.55
N PRO A 11 -6.32 4.14 -8.42
CA PRO A 11 -5.49 4.75 -7.38
C PRO A 11 -4.69 3.68 -6.63
N SER A 12 -3.36 3.71 -6.74
CA SER A 12 -2.46 2.81 -6.01
C SER A 12 -2.48 3.12 -4.52
N ILE A 13 -2.70 2.11 -3.65
CA ILE A 13 -2.39 2.00 -2.19
C ILE A 13 -2.93 3.12 -1.26
N ILE A 14 -3.26 4.25 -1.83
CA ILE A 14 -3.46 5.55 -1.19
C ILE A 14 -4.94 5.80 -1.22
N GLU A 15 -5.49 6.06 -0.03
CA GLU A 15 -6.84 6.59 0.14
C GLU A 15 -7.12 7.65 -0.96
N SER A 16 -8.03 7.34 -1.89
CA SER A 16 -8.31 8.17 -3.07
C SER A 16 -8.98 9.52 -2.74
N LYS A 17 -9.22 9.78 -1.45
CA LYS A 17 -10.10 10.85 -0.96
C LYS A 17 -9.38 12.02 -0.28
N ARG A 18 -8.05 12.05 -0.22
CA ARG A 18 -7.30 13.21 0.29
C ARG A 18 -6.39 13.74 -0.80
N THR A 19 -6.53 15.02 -1.14
CA THR A 19 -5.71 15.76 -2.12
C THR A 19 -4.25 15.73 -1.68
N PRO A 20 -3.44 14.80 -2.17
CA PRO A 20 -2.09 14.66 -1.69
C PRO A 20 -1.20 15.60 -2.50
N ARG A 21 -0.24 16.27 -1.87
CA ARG A 21 0.63 17.23 -2.57
C ARG A 21 1.38 16.54 -3.71
N GLY A 22 1.62 17.28 -4.79
CA GLY A 22 2.34 16.80 -5.98
C GLY A 22 1.46 16.31 -7.13
N PRO A 23 2.08 15.88 -8.25
CA PRO A 23 1.37 15.45 -9.44
C PRO A 23 0.42 14.27 -9.17
N ALA A 24 -0.68 14.21 -9.92
CA ALA A 24 -1.49 13.01 -10.01
C ALA A 24 -0.69 11.90 -10.72
N GLY A 25 -0.86 10.65 -10.28
CA GLY A 25 -0.21 9.50 -10.90
C GLY A 25 0.46 8.57 -9.89
N ARG A 26 1.36 7.72 -10.41
CA ARG A 26 2.07 6.71 -9.62
C ARG A 26 2.96 7.35 -8.59
N ARG A 27 2.99 6.77 -7.39
CA ARG A 27 3.85 7.24 -6.30
C ARG A 27 4.74 6.11 -5.82
N LEU A 28 6.00 6.45 -5.60
CA LEU A 28 6.94 5.57 -4.93
C LEU A 28 6.77 5.74 -3.41
N ILE A 29 6.44 4.67 -2.72
CA ILE A 29 6.36 4.64 -1.25
C ILE A 29 7.71 4.14 -0.72
N LEU A 30 8.37 4.97 0.08
CA LEU A 30 9.69 4.71 0.65
C LEU A 30 9.65 4.71 2.18
N GLY A 31 10.79 4.36 2.79
CA GLY A 31 10.94 4.31 4.24
C GLY A 31 10.32 3.05 4.86
N PRO A 32 9.99 3.09 6.16
CA PRO A 32 9.51 1.92 6.91
C PRO A 32 8.25 1.26 6.32
N PHE A 33 7.41 2.02 5.61
CA PHE A 33 6.20 1.50 4.97
C PHE A 33 6.50 0.43 3.93
N ARG A 34 7.69 0.46 3.31
CA ARG A 34 8.08 -0.55 2.31
C ARG A 34 8.29 -1.95 2.92
N CYS A 35 8.35 -2.06 4.24
CA CYS A 35 8.49 -3.33 4.94
C CYS A 35 7.14 -3.97 5.32
N GLY A 36 6.02 -3.29 5.10
CA GLY A 36 4.70 -3.87 5.33
C GLY A 36 4.39 -4.91 4.26
N ASN A 37 4.20 -6.17 4.65
CA ASN A 37 3.83 -7.21 3.69
C ASN A 37 2.36 -7.14 3.31
N HIS A 38 2.04 -7.75 2.18
CA HIS A 38 0.67 -7.89 1.74
C HIS A 38 -0.10 -8.92 2.57
N ASP A 39 -1.32 -8.60 2.98
CA ASP A 39 -2.32 -9.59 3.34
C ASP A 39 -3.75 -9.18 2.88
N CYS A 40 -4.56 -10.16 2.47
CA CYS A 40 -5.95 -9.95 2.04
C CYS A 40 -6.88 -9.55 3.20
N GLY A 41 -6.54 -9.96 4.43
CA GLY A 41 -7.12 -9.57 5.70
C GLY A 41 -6.11 -8.78 6.56
N PRO A 42 -5.72 -7.56 6.12
CA PRO A 42 -4.63 -6.81 6.74
C PRO A 42 -5.00 -6.30 8.13
N VAL A 43 -3.99 -5.97 8.93
CA VAL A 43 -4.20 -5.30 10.23
C VAL A 43 -3.98 -3.80 10.21
N ALA A 44 -3.43 -3.27 9.11
CA ALA A 44 -3.15 -1.85 8.94
C ALA A 44 -3.41 -1.35 7.51
N GLN A 45 -3.44 -0.03 7.37
CA GLN A 45 -3.57 0.69 6.11
C GLN A 45 -2.63 1.91 6.09
N LEU A 46 -2.20 2.33 4.89
CA LEU A 46 -1.45 3.57 4.71
C LEU A 46 -2.43 4.75 4.54
N ALA A 47 -2.37 5.71 5.47
CA ALA A 47 -3.06 6.98 5.35
C ALA A 47 -2.09 8.06 4.91
N ILE A 48 -2.41 8.80 3.84
CA ILE A 48 -1.61 9.95 3.43
C ILE A 48 -2.00 11.16 4.28
N LEU A 49 -1.01 11.83 4.84
CA LEU A 49 -1.21 13.01 5.67
C LEU A 49 -1.61 14.20 4.78
N PRO A 50 -2.49 15.09 5.28
CA PRO A 50 -2.90 16.26 4.52
C PRO A 50 -1.72 17.19 4.27
N ASP A 51 -1.72 17.85 3.11
CA ASP A 51 -0.81 18.92 2.73
C ASP A 51 0.70 18.56 2.72
N CYS A 52 1.05 17.28 2.70
CA CYS A 52 2.44 16.82 2.57
C CYS A 52 2.57 15.49 1.81
N GLU A 53 3.81 15.08 1.58
CA GLU A 53 4.19 13.86 0.87
C GLU A 53 4.38 12.65 1.82
N ALA A 54 4.10 12.83 3.11
CA ALA A 54 4.25 11.79 4.12
C ALA A 54 2.96 10.97 4.31
N GLY A 55 3.13 9.73 4.75
CA GLY A 55 2.04 8.87 5.18
C GLY A 55 2.23 8.40 6.61
N ALA A 56 1.19 7.79 7.16
CA ALA A 56 1.20 7.10 8.44
C ALA A 56 0.56 5.72 8.27
N MET A 57 1.10 4.72 9.00
CA MET A 57 0.47 3.41 9.10
C MET A 57 -0.60 3.48 10.19
N VAL A 58 -1.84 3.16 9.85
CA VAL A 58 -2.98 3.20 10.75
C VAL A 58 -3.54 1.80 10.90
N THR A 59 -3.67 1.32 12.14
CA THR A 59 -4.26 0.01 12.42
C THR A 59 -5.77 0.04 12.14
N VAL A 60 -6.29 -0.99 11.46
CA VAL A 60 -7.74 -1.14 11.20
C VAL A 60 -8.40 -2.12 12.18
N GLN A 61 -7.60 -2.80 12.99
CA GLN A 61 -8.03 -3.70 14.05
C GLN A 61 -6.96 -3.77 15.15
N ASN A 62 -7.28 -4.41 16.28
CA ASN A 62 -6.32 -4.64 17.36
C ASN A 62 -5.14 -5.49 16.87
N VAL A 63 -3.92 -5.05 17.18
CA VAL A 63 -2.68 -5.77 16.86
C VAL A 63 -2.10 -6.38 18.12
N LYS A 64 -1.82 -7.69 18.08
CA LYS A 64 -1.20 -8.42 19.19
C LYS A 64 0.33 -8.25 19.17
N LYS A 65 0.98 -8.38 20.33
CA LYS A 65 2.44 -8.45 20.40
C LYS A 65 2.96 -9.61 19.54
N GLY A 66 3.92 -9.33 18.66
CA GLY A 66 4.52 -10.30 17.75
C GLY A 66 3.70 -10.59 16.48
N GLN A 67 2.52 -9.97 16.33
CA GLN A 67 1.77 -10.03 15.09
C GLN A 67 2.45 -9.18 14.02
N GLU A 68 2.54 -9.72 12.81
CA GLU A 68 3.06 -8.99 11.66
C GLU A 68 2.12 -7.84 11.27
N ILE A 69 2.71 -6.69 10.92
CA ILE A 69 1.98 -5.56 10.36
C ILE A 69 1.83 -5.77 8.86
N THR A 70 0.63 -6.15 8.45
CA THR A 70 0.27 -6.37 7.06
C THR A 70 -0.66 -5.29 6.53
N VAL A 71 -0.56 -5.02 5.24
CA VAL A 71 -1.36 -4.04 4.49
C VAL A 71 -1.99 -4.69 3.27
N LYS A 72 -3.08 -4.13 2.76
CA LYS A 72 -3.68 -4.62 1.52
C LYS A 72 -3.11 -3.87 0.32
N TYR A 73 -2.49 -4.61 -0.58
CA TYR A 73 -2.15 -4.13 -1.91
C TYR A 73 -3.32 -4.39 -2.84
N LEU A 74 -3.53 -3.48 -3.80
CA LEU A 74 -4.50 -3.73 -4.85
C LEU A 74 -3.91 -4.72 -5.85
N ALA A 75 -4.80 -5.56 -6.39
CA ALA A 75 -4.37 -6.57 -7.35
C ALA A 75 -3.72 -5.99 -8.59
N THR A 76 -4.22 -4.83 -9.01
CA THR A 76 -3.70 -4.06 -10.14
C THR A 76 -2.34 -3.40 -9.87
N GLY A 77 -1.96 -3.23 -8.59
CA GLY A 77 -0.80 -2.42 -8.20
C GLY A 77 0.45 -3.19 -7.76
N TYR A 78 0.34 -4.50 -7.46
CA TYR A 78 1.48 -5.23 -6.88
C TYR A 78 1.63 -6.70 -7.31
N TYR A 79 0.56 -7.43 -7.61
CA TYR A 79 0.75 -8.84 -7.93
C TYR A 79 1.49 -8.97 -9.26
N ARG A 80 2.69 -9.56 -9.19
CA ARG A 80 3.26 -10.29 -10.33
C ARG A 80 2.24 -11.35 -10.74
N GLU A 81 2.20 -11.70 -12.03
CA GLU A 81 1.34 -12.77 -12.52
C GLU A 81 1.47 -14.02 -11.63
N GLY A 82 0.36 -14.43 -11.00
CA GLY A 82 0.34 -15.54 -10.04
C GLY A 82 -0.64 -15.35 -8.87
N PRO A 83 -0.86 -16.39 -8.06
CA PRO A 83 -1.75 -16.33 -6.90
C PRO A 83 -1.13 -15.48 -5.76
N CYS A 84 -2.00 -14.88 -4.94
CA CYS A 84 -1.58 -14.25 -3.69
C CYS A 84 -1.04 -15.31 -2.72
N LEU A 85 0.07 -15.01 -2.05
CA LEU A 85 0.73 -15.91 -1.08
C LEU A 85 0.66 -15.39 0.36
N CYS A 86 -0.31 -14.51 0.66
CA CYS A 86 -0.50 -14.03 2.02
C CYS A 86 -1.15 -15.09 2.91
N SER A 87 -1.15 -14.90 4.23
CA SER A 87 -1.68 -15.88 5.18
C SER A 87 -3.20 -16.03 5.14
N THR A 88 -3.93 -15.02 4.67
CA THR A 88 -5.40 -15.07 4.59
C THR A 88 -5.91 -15.86 3.38
N CYS A 89 -5.10 -16.05 2.34
CA CYS A 89 -5.46 -16.82 1.14
C CYS A 89 -5.12 -18.29 1.33
#